data_AF-A0ABD0RZK9-F1
#
_entry.id   AF-A0ABD0RZK9-F1
#
_cell.length_a   1.000
_cell.length_b   1.000
_cell.length_c   1.000
_cell.angle_alpha   90.00
_cell.angle_beta   90.00
_cell.angle_gamma   90.00
#
_symmetry.space_group_name_H-M   'P 1'
#
loop_
_entity.id
_entity.type
_entity.pdbx_description
1 polymer ?
#
loop_
_entity_poly.entity_id
_entity_poly.type
_entity_poly.pdbx_seq_one_letter_code
_entity_poly.pdbx_strand_id
1 'polypeptide(L)'
;CGGRLKAEARQKNLYSHAQFGDNNYPGHTDCEWLITAESGYGIELTFTTFEVEEEADCGYDYIELYDGYDTGAHKLGRFCGSG
;
A
#
# COMPACT_ATOMS: atom_id res chain seq x y z
N CYS A 1 4.83 -11.44 0.48
CA CYS A 1 5.10 -9.99 0.53
C CYS A 1 4.13 -9.38 1.54
N GLY A 2 4.49 -8.28 2.19
CA GLY A 2 3.70 -7.75 3.31
C GLY A 2 4.46 -7.75 4.63
N GLY A 3 3.80 -7.29 5.70
CA GLY A 3 4.38 -7.28 7.04
C GLY A 3 3.78 -6.22 7.96
N ARG A 4 4.38 -6.08 9.14
CA ARG A 4 3.98 -5.07 10.13
C ARG A 4 5.06 -4.01 10.21
N LEU A 5 4.67 -2.76 10.06
CA LEU A 5 5.57 -1.61 10.13
C LEU A 5 5.11 -0.67 11.24
N LYS A 6 6.08 -0.10 11.96
CA LYS A 6 5.82 1.00 12.88
C LYS A 6 6.24 2.31 12.21
N ALA A 7 5.26 3.18 11.98
CA ALA A 7 5.49 4.54 11.55
C ALA A 7 6.19 5.31 12.68
N GLU A 8 7.15 6.14 12.29
CA GLU A 8 7.92 6.99 13.18
C GLU A 8 7.86 8.43 12.64
N ALA A 9 8.22 9.41 13.48
CA ALA A 9 8.32 10.80 13.05
C ALA A 9 9.31 11.00 11.89
N ARG A 10 10.29 10.09 11.75
CA ARG A 10 11.17 10.05 10.59
C ARG A 10 10.50 9.27 9.46
N GLN A 11 10.41 9.90 8.30
CA GLN A 11 9.94 9.25 7.07
C GLN A 11 10.74 7.97 6.78
N LYS A 12 10.01 6.91 6.39
CA LYS A 12 10.57 5.64 5.94
C LYS A 12 9.95 5.28 4.59
N ASN A 13 10.78 4.75 3.70
CA ASN A 13 10.29 4.24 2.43
C ASN A 13 9.78 2.81 2.61
N LEU A 14 8.61 2.54 2.04
CA LEU A 14 8.02 1.22 1.91
C LEU A 14 8.00 0.87 0.43
N TYR A 15 8.52 -0.32 0.09
CA TYR A 15 8.49 -0.85 -1.26
C TYR A 15 7.57 -2.07 -1.30
N SER A 16 6.58 -1.99 -2.17
CA SER A 16 5.61 -3.03 -2.47
C SER A 16 5.64 -3.20 -3.99
N HIS A 17 6.29 -4.20 -4.58
CA HIS A 17 6.79 -5.49 -4.13
C HIS A 17 8.32 -5.50 -3.80
N ALA A 18 8.84 -6.59 -3.21
CA ALA A 18 10.24 -6.69 -2.76
C ALA A 18 11.32 -6.55 -3.85
N GLN A 19 10.96 -6.59 -5.14
CA GLN A 19 11.87 -6.36 -6.28
C GLN A 19 11.67 -4.99 -6.94
N PHE A 20 11.13 -4.01 -6.23
CA PHE A 20 11.02 -2.63 -6.72
C PHE A 20 12.34 -2.15 -7.37
N GLY A 21 12.27 -1.72 -8.63
CA GLY A 21 13.40 -1.16 -9.39
C GLY A 21 13.83 -1.95 -10.63
N ASP A 22 13.72 -3.29 -10.62
CA ASP A 22 14.29 -4.13 -11.70
C ASP A 22 13.27 -5.02 -12.43
N ASN A 23 12.03 -5.18 -11.92
CA ASN A 23 10.98 -6.00 -12.55
C ASN A 23 9.57 -5.50 -12.19
N ASN A 24 8.58 -5.83 -13.02
CA ASN A 24 7.16 -5.73 -12.67
C ASN A 24 6.86 -6.51 -11.37
N TYR A 25 5.80 -6.14 -10.67
CA TYR A 25 5.30 -6.96 -9.57
C TYR A 25 4.92 -8.37 -10.07
N PRO A 26 5.04 -9.43 -9.25
CA PRO A 26 4.71 -10.79 -9.67
C PRO A 26 3.20 -10.93 -9.78
N GLY A 27 2.73 -11.58 -10.85
CA GLY A 27 1.32 -11.93 -10.99
C GLY A 27 0.85 -12.87 -9.88
N HIS A 28 -0.46 -12.88 -9.62
CA HIS A 28 -1.11 -13.71 -8.59
C HIS A 28 -0.58 -13.48 -7.16
N THR A 29 -0.24 -12.23 -6.86
CA THR A 29 0.27 -11.84 -5.54
C THR A 29 -0.80 -11.07 -4.77
N ASP A 30 -1.01 -11.45 -3.52
CA ASP A 30 -1.81 -10.70 -2.56
C ASP A 30 -0.92 -10.35 -1.36
N CYS A 31 -0.61 -9.05 -1.20
CA CYS A 31 0.28 -8.55 -0.17
C CYS A 31 -0.48 -7.64 0.80
N GLU A 32 -0.25 -7.81 2.10
CA GLU A 32 -0.87 -6.95 3.11
C GLU A 32 0.19 -6.31 4.02
N TRP A 33 0.05 -5.00 4.27
CA TRP A 33 0.85 -4.28 5.25
C TRP A 33 -0.04 -3.67 6.32
N LEU A 34 0.28 -3.94 7.58
CA LEU A 34 -0.27 -3.18 8.69
C LEU A 34 0.76 -2.16 9.15
N ILE A 35 0.41 -0.89 9.02
CA ILE A 35 1.22 0.24 9.47
C ILE A 35 0.58 0.80 10.75
N THR A 36 1.35 0.85 11.83
CA THR A 36 0.87 1.37 13.12
C THR A 36 1.70 2.57 13.56
N ALA A 37 1.07 3.55 14.19
CA ALA A 37 1.73 4.66 14.87
C ALA A 37 1.58 4.55 16.39
N GLU A 38 2.31 5.37 17.13
CA GLU A 38 2.10 5.50 18.57
C GLU A 38 0.77 6.19 18.87
N SER A 39 0.16 5.89 20.02
CA SER A 39 -1.10 6.48 20.44
C SER A 39 -1.03 8.01 20.42
N GLY A 40 -2.01 8.64 19.78
CA GLY A 40 -2.08 10.10 19.62
C GLY A 40 -1.44 10.64 18.34
N TYR A 41 -0.83 9.79 17.50
CA TYR A 41 -0.31 10.16 16.20
C TYR A 41 -1.14 9.57 15.06
N GLY A 42 -1.22 10.30 13.95
CA GLY A 42 -1.75 9.81 12.68
C GLY A 42 -0.65 9.26 11.78
N ILE A 43 -1.05 8.46 10.78
CA ILE A 43 -0.15 8.00 9.71
C ILE A 43 -0.47 8.82 8.46
N GLU A 44 0.56 9.41 7.87
CA GLU A 44 0.50 9.98 6.53
C GLU A 44 1.20 9.03 5.56
N LEU A 45 0.53 8.68 4.45
CA LEU A 45 1.08 7.86 3.38
C LEU A 45 1.14 8.70 2.10
N THR A 46 2.33 8.71 1.49
CA THR A 46 2.57 9.39 0.22
C THR A 46 3.14 8.38 -0.76
N PHE A 47 2.45 8.19 -1.89
CA PHE A 47 2.99 7.41 -2.99
C PHE A 47 4.08 8.22 -3.70
N THR A 48 5.33 7.79 -3.56
CA THR A 48 6.47 8.39 -4.28
C THR A 48 6.57 7.88 -5.71
N THR A 49 6.15 6.64 -5.94
CA THR A 49 6.07 5.97 -7.24
C THR A 49 4.87 5.05 -7.19
N PHE A 50 4.05 5.06 -8.23
CA PHE A 50 2.83 4.27 -8.30
C PHE A 50 2.61 3.84 -9.75
N GLU A 51 2.76 2.55 -10.01
CA GLU A 51 2.55 1.93 -11.31
C GLU A 51 1.89 0.57 -11.08
N VAL A 52 0.58 0.52 -11.31
CA VAL A 52 -0.26 -0.67 -11.18
C VAL A 52 -1.10 -0.78 -12.45
N GLU A 53 -1.40 -1.99 -12.94
CA GLU A 53 -2.19 -2.17 -14.17
C GLU A 53 -3.47 -1.31 -14.16
N GLU A 54 -3.64 -0.48 -15.19
CA GLU A 54 -4.78 0.42 -15.30
C GLU A 54 -6.00 -0.32 -15.84
N GLU A 55 -7.13 -0.15 -15.17
CA GLU A 55 -8.43 -0.69 -15.56
C GLU A 55 -9.52 0.29 -15.08
N ALA A 56 -10.66 0.35 -15.78
CA ALA A 56 -11.70 1.36 -15.57
C ALA A 56 -12.29 1.40 -14.13
N ASP A 57 -12.34 0.26 -13.45
CA ASP A 57 -12.79 0.12 -12.06
C ASP A 57 -11.72 -0.46 -11.11
N CYS A 58 -10.47 -0.55 -11.59
CA CYS A 58 -9.37 -1.23 -10.91
C CYS A 58 -9.75 -2.67 -10.53
N GLY A 59 -10.39 -3.39 -11.47
CA GLY A 59 -10.86 -4.76 -11.29
C GLY A 59 -9.78 -5.84 -11.42
N TYR A 60 -8.65 -5.52 -12.04
CA TYR A 60 -7.50 -6.42 -12.19
C TYR A 60 -6.53 -6.30 -11.00
N ASP A 61 -5.54 -5.41 -11.12
CA ASP A 61 -4.59 -5.13 -10.06
C ASP A 61 -4.92 -3.82 -9.35
N TYR A 62 -4.70 -3.77 -8.04
CA TYR A 62 -4.99 -2.58 -7.25
C TYR A 62 -4.22 -2.52 -5.94
N ILE A 63 -4.16 -1.33 -5.36
CA ILE A 63 -3.85 -1.10 -3.95
C ILE A 63 -5.12 -0.60 -3.26
N GLU A 64 -5.47 -1.23 -2.14
CA GLU A 64 -6.53 -0.75 -1.26
C GLU A 64 -5.94 -0.24 0.05
N LEU A 65 -6.49 0.89 0.53
CA LEU A 65 -6.13 1.47 1.82
C LEU A 65 -7.33 1.41 2.77
N TYR A 66 -7.07 0.98 4.01
CA TYR A 66 -8.08 0.82 5.06
C TYR A 66 -7.62 1.59 6.31
N ASP A 67 -8.52 2.36 6.92
CA ASP A 67 -8.29 3.05 8.19
C ASP A 67 -8.70 2.16 9.36
N GLY A 68 -7.80 1.24 9.72
CA GLY A 68 -7.96 0.31 10.81
C GLY A 68 -6.93 -0.82 10.78
N TYR A 69 -7.17 -1.87 11.57
CA TYR A 69 -6.21 -2.96 11.73
C TYR A 69 -6.31 -4.07 10.69
N ASP A 70 -7.37 -4.08 9.89
CA ASP A 70 -7.67 -5.11 8.89
C ASP A 70 -8.61 -4.57 7.79
N THR A 71 -8.90 -5.41 6.81
CA THR A 71 -9.77 -5.12 5.64
C THR A 71 -11.25 -5.00 5.97
N GLY A 72 -11.67 -5.28 7.22
CA GLY A 72 -13.02 -5.01 7.72
C GLY A 72 -13.24 -3.56 8.15
N ALA A 73 -12.18 -2.77 8.23
CA ALA A 73 -12.23 -1.37 8.61
C ALA A 73 -12.72 -0.46 7.47
N HIS A 74 -12.77 0.85 7.75
CA HIS A 74 -13.21 1.83 6.75
C HIS A 74 -12.25 1.89 5.56
N LYS A 75 -12.74 1.58 4.35
CA LYS A 75 -11.96 1.69 3.12
C LYS A 75 -11.77 3.15 2.74
N LEU A 76 -10.52 3.59 2.69
CA LEU A 76 -10.12 4.92 2.23
C LEU A 76 -10.14 5.02 0.71
N GLY A 77 -9.81 3.94 0.02
CA GLY A 77 -9.89 3.89 -1.43
C GLY A 77 -9.31 2.62 -2.04
N ARG A 78 -9.54 2.48 -3.35
CA ARG A 78 -8.91 1.52 -4.24
C ARG A 78 -8.25 2.32 -5.36
N PHE A 79 -7.00 1.99 -5.66
CA PHE A 79 -6.17 2.75 -6.59
C PHE A 79 -5.48 1.80 -7.57
N CYS A 80 -5.41 2.19 -8.84
CA CYS A 80 -4.65 1.53 -9.91
C CYS A 80 -4.23 2.57 -10.97
N GLY A 81 -3.48 2.15 -11.98
CA GLY A 81 -2.92 3.01 -13.02
C GLY A 81 -1.51 3.51 -12.71
N SER A 82 -1.03 4.42 -13.55
CA SER A 82 0.23 5.14 -13.36
C SER A 82 -0.06 6.63 -13.15
N GLY A 83 0.53 7.19 -12.10
CA GLY A 83 0.43 8.62 -11.77
C GLY A 83 1.35 9.50 -12.60
#